data_AF-A0A1Q6LHN0-F1
#
_entry.id   AF-A0A1Q6LHN0-F1
#
_cell.length_a   1.000
_cell.length_b   1.000
_cell.length_c   1.000
_cell.angle_alpha   90.00
_cell.angle_beta   90.00
_cell.angle_gamma   90.00
#
_symmetry.space_group_name_H-M   'P 1'
#
loop_
_entity.id
_entity.type
_entity.pdbx_description
1 polymer ?
#
loop_
_entity_poly.entity_id
_entity_poly.type
_entity_poly.pdbx_seq_one_letter_code
_entity_poly.pdbx_strand_id
1 'polypeptide(L)'
;MNKRKGQIIFILIILLSILIISFKFFIKDSQPFGVTILRVSSNSMMPKFKKGDFIIIKKQSKYKEGDIITYKVIEENKEYYVTHRIIEEKENEFITKGDANNKSDNCKIYENAIIGKVIFPK
;
A
#
# COMPACT_ATOMS: atom_id res chain seq x y z
N MET A 1 31.45 -32.11 28.40
CA MET A 1 31.37 -30.67 28.07
C MET A 1 30.57 -30.36 26.79
N ASN A 2 30.52 -31.26 25.79
CA ASN A 2 29.88 -30.99 24.49
C ASN A 2 28.33 -31.07 24.47
N LYS A 3 27.72 -31.92 25.30
CA LYS A 3 26.24 -32.05 25.36
C LYS A 3 25.53 -30.76 25.79
N ARG A 4 26.06 -30.06 26.81
CA ARG A 4 25.50 -28.77 27.29
C ARG A 4 25.63 -27.66 26.24
N LYS A 5 26.76 -27.60 25.51
CA LYS A 5 26.95 -26.65 24.41
C LYS A 5 25.96 -26.88 23.27
N GLY A 6 25.72 -28.14 22.88
CA GLY A 6 24.72 -28.49 21.88
C GLY A 6 23.29 -28.09 22.28
N GLN A 7 22.92 -28.30 23.55
CA GLN A 7 21.62 -27.87 24.09
C GLN A 7 21.47 -26.33 24.07
N ILE A 8 22.51 -25.59 24.44
CA ILE A 8 22.50 -24.12 24.40
C ILE A 8 22.33 -23.61 22.97
N ILE A 9 23.08 -24.17 22.01
CA ILE A 9 22.97 -23.81 20.59
C ILE A 9 21.55 -24.10 20.07
N PHE A 10 20.98 -25.26 20.42
CA PHE A 10 19.63 -25.62 20.02
C PHE A 10 18.56 -24.67 20.58
N ILE A 11 18.67 -24.28 21.86
CA ILE A 11 17.78 -23.29 22.48
C ILE A 11 17.90 -21.93 21.78
N LEU A 12 19.12 -21.50 21.45
CA LEU A 12 19.34 -20.24 20.72
C LEU A 12 18.71 -20.26 19.32
N ILE A 13 18.78 -21.39 18.61
CA ILE A 13 18.13 -21.55 17.30
C ILE A 13 16.61 -21.48 17.41
N ILE A 14 16.02 -22.09 18.45
CA ILE A 14 14.58 -22.01 18.71
C ILE A 14 14.17 -20.56 19.01
N LEU A 15 14.89 -19.87 19.89
CA LEU A 15 14.63 -18.47 20.22
C LEU A 15 14.72 -17.57 18.99
N LEU A 16 15.74 -17.76 18.15
CA LEU A 16 15.89 -17.01 16.90
C LEU A 16 14.74 -17.29 15.93
N SER A 17 14.31 -18.55 15.82
CA SER A 17 13.18 -18.94 14.97
C SER A 17 11.87 -18.29 15.43
N ILE A 18 11.60 -18.29 16.74
CA ILE A 18 10.43 -17.62 17.33
C ILE A 18 10.49 -16.11 17.07
N LEU A 19 11.67 -15.49 17.21
CA LEU A 19 11.87 -14.07 16.92
C LEU A 19 11.54 -13.75 15.46
N ILE A 20 12.04 -14.54 14.51
CA ILE A 20 11.80 -14.34 13.07
C ILE A 20 10.31 -14.51 12.74
N ILE A 21 9.64 -15.52 13.31
CA ILE A 21 8.20 -15.75 13.10
C ILE A 21 7.38 -14.59 13.67
N SER A 22 7.71 -14.14 14.89
CA SER A 22 7.05 -13.01 15.54
C SER A 22 7.22 -11.72 14.74
N PHE A 23 8.42 -11.47 14.23
CA PHE A 23 8.72 -10.31 13.40
C PHE A 23 7.96 -10.33 12.06
N LYS A 24 7.83 -11.51 11.43
CA LYS A 24 7.00 -11.67 10.22
C LYS A 24 5.53 -11.40 10.50
N PHE A 25 5.00 -11.85 11.63
CA PHE A 25 3.61 -11.61 12.01
C PHE A 25 3.36 -10.12 12.28
N PHE A 26 4.31 -9.45 12.94
CA PHE A 26 4.26 -8.00 13.17
C PHE A 26 4.23 -7.22 11.85
N ILE A 27 5.12 -7.53 10.91
CA ILE A 27 5.19 -6.86 9.59
C ILE A 27 3.96 -7.13 8.72
N LYS A 28 3.35 -8.32 8.83
CA LYS A 28 2.21 -8.71 7.98
C LYS A 28 1.01 -7.78 8.17
N ASP A 29 0.79 -7.31 9.40
CA ASP A 29 -0.30 -6.40 9.74
C ASP A 29 0.14 -4.93 9.89
N SER A 30 1.42 -4.69 10.18
CA SER A 30 1.96 -3.35 10.25
C SER A 30 2.60 -2.95 8.93
N GLN A 31 1.93 -2.12 8.13
CA GLN A 31 2.70 -1.19 7.29
C GLN A 31 3.58 -0.38 8.26
N PRO A 32 4.91 -0.56 8.29
CA PRO A 32 5.74 0.17 9.24
C PRO A 32 5.53 1.66 8.97
N PHE A 33 4.98 2.38 9.95
CA PHE A 33 4.60 3.79 9.86
C PHE A 33 3.52 4.14 8.81
N GLY A 34 2.77 3.13 8.33
CA GLY A 34 1.73 3.33 7.32
C GLY A 34 2.27 3.65 5.93
N VAL A 35 3.52 3.29 5.61
CA VAL A 35 4.19 3.63 4.34
C VAL A 35 4.33 2.39 3.46
N THR A 36 4.05 2.54 2.16
CA THR A 36 4.22 1.48 1.16
C THR A 36 4.88 2.03 -0.10
N ILE A 37 5.82 1.28 -0.69
CA ILE A 37 6.44 1.60 -1.98
C ILE A 37 5.76 0.77 -3.07
N LEU A 38 5.31 1.41 -4.15
CA LEU A 38 4.64 0.75 -5.26
C LEU A 38 5.35 1.08 -6.58
N ARG A 39 5.31 0.14 -7.53
CA ARG A 39 5.76 0.34 -8.90
C ARG A 39 4.56 0.63 -9.80
N VAL A 40 4.64 1.70 -10.58
CA VAL A 40 3.54 2.16 -11.44
C VAL A 40 3.39 1.25 -12.66
N SER A 41 2.17 0.77 -12.91
CA SER A 41 1.86 -0.21 -13.97
C SER A 41 1.34 0.42 -15.28
N SER A 42 0.88 1.67 -15.25
CA SER A 42 0.24 2.36 -16.39
C SER A 42 0.70 3.83 -16.52
N ASN A 43 0.25 4.51 -17.57
CA ASN A 43 0.52 5.94 -17.80
C ASN A 43 -0.68 6.84 -17.44
N SER A 44 -1.67 6.35 -16.68
CA SER A 44 -2.88 7.12 -16.37
C SER A 44 -2.63 8.37 -15.54
N MET A 45 -1.47 8.47 -14.89
CA MET A 45 -1.07 9.61 -14.06
C MET A 45 -0.04 10.54 -14.73
N MET A 46 0.16 10.43 -16.05
CA MET A 46 0.97 11.42 -16.77
C MET A 46 0.33 12.82 -16.70
N PRO A 47 1.12 13.90 -16.61
CA PRO A 47 2.59 13.95 -16.63
C PRO A 47 3.24 13.76 -15.24
N LYS A 48 2.48 13.50 -14.18
CA LYS A 48 2.98 13.48 -12.79
C LYS A 48 3.98 12.36 -12.53
N PHE A 49 3.70 11.17 -13.04
CA PHE A 49 4.60 10.01 -13.08
C PHE A 49 4.09 9.04 -14.17
N LYS A 50 4.95 8.13 -14.62
CA LYS A 50 4.70 7.21 -15.74
C LYS A 50 4.92 5.76 -15.33
N LYS A 51 4.53 4.85 -16.23
CA LYS A 51 4.76 3.41 -16.08
C LYS A 51 6.24 3.12 -15.82
N GLY A 52 6.50 2.30 -14.81
CA GLY A 52 7.85 1.88 -14.41
C GLY A 52 8.42 2.69 -13.25
N ASP A 53 7.88 3.87 -12.97
CA ASP A 53 8.28 4.72 -11.85
C ASP A 53 7.93 4.08 -10.50
N PHE A 54 8.55 4.58 -9.43
CA PHE A 54 8.26 4.18 -8.06
C PHE A 54 7.60 5.33 -7.30
N ILE A 55 6.51 5.02 -6.61
CA ILE A 55 5.80 5.96 -5.75
C ILE A 55 5.83 5.49 -4.30
N ILE A 56 5.83 6.45 -3.39
CA ILE A 56 5.67 6.20 -1.96
C ILE A 56 4.29 6.67 -1.56
N ILE A 57 3.49 5.76 -1.01
CA ILE A 57 2.19 6.07 -0.42
C ILE A 57 2.26 5.99 1.09
N LYS A 58 1.45 6.83 1.75
CA LYS A 58 1.29 6.84 3.20
C LYS A 58 -0.18 6.89 3.59
N LYS A 59 -0.61 6.01 4.50
CA LYS A 59 -1.94 6.04 5.09
C LYS A 59 -2.18 7.37 5.80
N GLN A 60 -3.34 7.98 5.58
CA GLN A 60 -3.76 9.22 6.21
C GLN A 60 -5.01 8.97 7.06
N SER A 61 -5.30 9.89 7.98
CA SER A 61 -6.54 9.88 8.76
C SER A 61 -7.72 10.52 8.04
N LYS A 62 -7.44 11.29 6.99
CA LYS A 62 -8.43 11.93 6.10
C LYS A 62 -7.82 12.08 4.71
N TYR A 63 -8.68 12.05 3.70
CA TYR A 63 -8.36 12.32 2.31
C TYR A 63 -9.25 13.44 1.80
N LYS A 64 -8.83 14.15 0.75
CA LYS A 64 -9.59 15.28 0.21
C LYS A 64 -9.39 15.44 -1.28
N GLU A 65 -10.23 16.25 -1.91
CA GLU A 65 -10.08 16.64 -3.30
C GLU A 65 -8.66 17.13 -3.63
N GLY A 66 -8.13 16.68 -4.77
CA GLY A 66 -6.78 16.96 -5.25
C GLY A 66 -5.72 15.95 -4.81
N ASP A 67 -5.99 15.12 -3.79
CA ASP A 67 -5.07 14.08 -3.35
C ASP A 67 -4.92 12.97 -4.40
N ILE A 68 -3.70 12.47 -4.59
CA ILE A 68 -3.44 11.26 -5.38
C ILE A 68 -3.41 10.09 -4.40
N ILE A 69 -4.34 9.16 -4.55
CA ILE A 69 -4.52 8.02 -3.64
C ILE A 69 -4.33 6.71 -4.38
N THR A 70 -3.83 5.71 -3.68
CA THR A 70 -3.92 4.31 -4.10
C THR A 70 -5.05 3.64 -3.34
N TYR A 71 -5.98 3.03 -4.06
CA TYR A 71 -7.09 2.28 -3.49
C TYR A 71 -7.16 0.87 -4.09
N LYS A 72 -7.78 -0.03 -3.32
CA LYS A 72 -7.96 -1.43 -3.67
C LYS A 72 -9.28 -1.61 -4.42
N VAL A 73 -9.23 -2.39 -5.49
CA VAL A 73 -10.40 -2.82 -6.26
C VAL A 73 -10.43 -4.34 -6.30
N ILE A 74 -11.63 -4.91 -6.19
CA ILE A 74 -11.87 -6.35 -6.26
C ILE A 74 -12.81 -6.60 -7.44
N GLU A 75 -12.30 -7.29 -8.47
CA GLU A 75 -13.09 -7.74 -9.63
C GLU A 75 -12.79 -9.21 -9.89
N GLU A 76 -13.84 -10.02 -10.16
CA GLU A 76 -13.68 -11.43 -10.52
C GLU A 76 -12.78 -12.24 -9.55
N ASN A 77 -12.90 -11.98 -8.24
CA ASN A 77 -12.04 -12.54 -7.18
C ASN A 77 -10.54 -12.21 -7.30
N LYS A 78 -10.18 -11.23 -8.12
CA LYS A 78 -8.83 -10.68 -8.21
C LYS A 78 -8.79 -9.31 -7.55
N GLU A 79 -7.74 -9.12 -6.78
CA GLU A 79 -7.42 -7.86 -6.15
C GLU A 79 -6.40 -7.11 -6.99
N TYR A 80 -6.68 -5.84 -7.28
CA TYR A 80 -5.73 -4.95 -7.91
C TYR A 80 -5.77 -3.55 -7.27
N TYR A 81 -4.70 -2.79 -7.49
CA TYR A 81 -4.53 -1.45 -6.91
C TYR A 81 -4.55 -0.41 -8.02
N VAL A 82 -5.34 0.64 -7.81
CA VAL A 82 -5.44 1.78 -8.73
C VAL A 82 -4.93 3.02 -8.03
N THR A 83 -4.14 3.83 -8.74
CA THR A 83 -3.60 5.09 -8.20
C THR A 83 -4.07 6.26 -9.04
N HIS A 84 -5.01 7.05 -8.55
CA HIS A 84 -5.64 8.17 -9.26
C HIS A 84 -5.88 9.37 -8.34
N ARG A 85 -6.20 10.52 -8.93
CA ARG A 85 -6.50 11.76 -8.19
C ARG A 85 -7.97 11.83 -7.80
N ILE A 86 -8.24 12.21 -6.56
CA ILE A 86 -9.59 12.58 -6.12
C ILE A 86 -9.98 13.88 -6.82
N ILE A 87 -11.04 13.83 -7.61
CA ILE A 87 -11.59 15.01 -8.31
C ILE A 87 -12.87 15.54 -7.66
N GLU A 88 -13.48 14.75 -6.79
CA GLU A 88 -14.68 15.16 -6.05
C GLU A 88 -14.80 14.32 -4.77
N GLU A 89 -15.23 14.98 -3.69
CA GLU A 89 -15.58 14.36 -2.41
C GLU A 89 -17.07 14.63 -2.13
N LYS A 90 -17.86 13.57 -2.00
CA LYS A 90 -19.29 13.63 -1.70
C LYS A 90 -19.59 12.80 -0.46
N GLU A 91 -19.85 13.47 0.65
CA GLU A 91 -20.10 12.85 1.96
C GLU A 91 -18.95 11.93 2.40
N ASN A 92 -19.01 10.64 2.05
CA ASN A 92 -18.02 9.60 2.37
C ASN A 92 -17.54 8.82 1.12
N GLU A 93 -17.84 9.35 -0.06
CA GLU A 93 -17.46 8.78 -1.35
C GLU A 93 -16.50 9.74 -2.06
N PHE A 94 -15.47 9.16 -2.67
CA PHE A 94 -14.54 9.86 -3.54
C PHE A 94 -14.76 9.42 -4.99
N ILE A 95 -14.76 10.40 -5.89
CA ILE A 95 -14.67 10.16 -7.33
C ILE A 95 -13.23 10.41 -7.73
N THR A 96 -12.64 9.43 -8.39
CA THR A 96 -11.25 9.48 -8.82
C THR A 96 -11.12 9.56 -10.34
N LYS A 97 -9.96 10.04 -10.78
CA LYS A 97 -9.61 10.11 -12.19
C LYS A 97 -8.09 10.06 -12.34
N GLY A 98 -7.61 9.29 -13.32
CA GLY A 98 -6.23 9.40 -13.77
C GLY A 98 -5.98 10.74 -14.44
N ASP A 99 -4.90 11.45 -14.08
CA ASP A 99 -4.56 12.77 -14.62
C ASP A 99 -4.55 12.81 -16.17
N ALA A 100 -4.14 11.71 -16.82
CA ALA A 100 -4.09 11.56 -18.27
C ALA A 100 -5.38 10.98 -18.90
N ASN A 101 -6.35 10.57 -18.09
CA ASN A 101 -7.59 9.97 -18.59
C ASN A 101 -8.56 11.06 -19.08
N ASN A 102 -9.40 10.74 -20.06
CA ASN A 102 -10.42 11.67 -20.57
C ASN A 102 -11.72 11.65 -19.75
N LYS A 103 -11.94 10.61 -18.94
CA LYS A 103 -13.14 10.41 -18.14
C LYS A 103 -12.75 10.08 -16.70
N SER A 104 -13.64 10.39 -15.76
CA SER A 104 -13.55 9.91 -14.38
C SER A 104 -13.71 8.40 -14.33
N ASP A 105 -13.23 7.80 -13.24
CA ASP A 105 -13.49 6.40 -12.97
C ASP A 105 -14.98 6.21 -12.67
N ASN A 106 -15.54 5.07 -13.08
CA ASN A 106 -16.97 4.77 -12.88
C ASN A 106 -17.27 4.26 -11.47
N CYS A 107 -16.25 3.89 -10.70
CA CYS A 107 -16.39 3.38 -9.35
C CYS A 107 -16.32 4.50 -8.31
N LYS A 108 -17.19 4.40 -7.31
CA LYS A 108 -17.15 5.24 -6.11
C LYS A 108 -16.18 4.62 -5.12
N ILE A 109 -15.25 5.42 -4.61
CA ILE A 109 -14.21 4.95 -3.69
C ILE A 109 -14.56 5.38 -2.27
N TYR A 110 -14.67 4.41 -1.37
CA TYR A 110 -14.87 4.68 0.06
C TYR A 110 -13.52 4.72 0.76
N GLU A 111 -13.44 5.45 1.88
CA GLU A 111 -12.19 5.64 2.62
C GLU A 111 -11.54 4.31 3.06
N ASN A 112 -12.34 3.29 3.37
CA ASN A 112 -11.84 1.95 3.75
C ASN A 112 -11.15 1.20 2.61
N ALA A 113 -11.39 1.57 1.35
CA ALA A 113 -10.71 1.00 0.20
C ALA A 113 -9.35 1.69 -0.06
N ILE A 114 -9.09 2.84 0.55
CA ILE A 114 -7.87 3.61 0.35
C ILE A 114 -6.72 3.00 1.16
N ILE A 115 -5.64 2.68 0.46
CA ILE A 115 -4.41 2.15 1.06
C ILE A 115 -3.51 3.29 1.56
N GLY A 116 -3.42 4.38 0.78
CA GLY A 116 -2.57 5.51 1.13
C GLY A 116 -2.60 6.63 0.10
N LYS A 117 -2.13 7.80 0.51
CA LYS A 117 -1.90 8.97 -0.34
C LYS A 117 -0.45 8.98 -0.84
N VAL A 118 -0.23 9.30 -2.10
CA VAL A 118 1.11 9.51 -2.66
C VAL A 118 1.76 10.72 -1.98
N ILE A 119 2.90 10.50 -1.32
CA ILE A 119 3.70 11.54 -0.66
C ILE A 119 4.99 11.88 -1.42
N PHE A 120 5.45 10.98 -2.30
CA PHE A 120 6.61 11.21 -3.15
C PHE A 120 6.44 10.48 -4.49
N PRO A 121 6.31 11.21 -5.61
CA PRO A 121 6.45 10.67 -6.95
C PRO A 121 7.90 10.84 -7.43
N LYS A 122 8.55 9.78 -7.91
CA LYS A 122 9.87 9.85 -8.54
C LYS A 122 9.80 9.47 -10.00
#